data_AF-A0A7G1H3F3-F1
#
_entry.id   AF-A0A7G1H3F3-F1
#
_cell.length_a   1.000
_cell.length_b   1.000
_cell.length_c   1.000
_cell.angle_alpha   90.00
_cell.angle_beta   90.00
_cell.angle_gamma   90.00
#
_symmetry.space_group_name_H-M   'P 1'
#
loop_
_entity.id
_entity.type
_entity.pdbx_description
1 polymer ?
#
loop_
_entity_poly.entity_id
_entity_poly.type
_entity_poly.pdbx_seq_one_letter_code
_entity_poly.pdbx_strand_id
1 'polypeptide(L)'
;MGIIEDIAFSTKSKDPVEISELMMSYPMLPMLGCQHAYIAGGALMAAIKNDGSKGITNEEIKEVFSRAEKQAIGGYCGLTGVCGITPGIGACFAVLTGSKCGKDEEQRITMEAVTRVSMAITEITGPSCCKAYVRTSLEVAVDYLRERLGINLFLGKDVVCNHSLKHPHGCRETKCPYFL
;
A
#
# COMPACT_ATOMS: atom_id res chain seq x y z
N MET A 1 3.31 -12.00 9.72
CA MET A 1 3.04 -11.97 8.27
C MET A 1 1.87 -12.85 7.89
N GLY A 2 1.82 -14.12 8.37
CA GLY A 2 0.82 -15.12 7.95
C GLY A 2 -0.60 -14.60 7.74
N ILE A 3 -1.19 -13.91 8.73
CA ILE A 3 -2.56 -13.40 8.59
C ILE A 3 -2.76 -12.38 7.45
N ILE A 4 -1.77 -11.51 7.18
CA ILE A 4 -1.84 -10.54 6.07
C ILE A 4 -1.82 -11.29 4.74
N GLU A 5 -0.96 -12.30 4.64
CA GLU A 5 -0.84 -13.14 3.46
C GLU A 5 -2.10 -13.98 3.23
N ASP A 6 -2.63 -14.61 4.27
CA ASP A 6 -3.86 -15.40 4.23
C ASP A 6 -5.04 -14.56 3.74
N ILE A 7 -5.17 -13.32 4.23
CA ILE A 7 -6.20 -12.38 3.76
C ILE A 7 -5.99 -12.04 2.28
N ALA A 8 -4.77 -11.69 1.87
CA ALA A 8 -4.48 -11.35 0.47
C ALA A 8 -4.76 -12.52 -0.51
N PHE A 9 -4.54 -13.75 -0.07
CA PHE A 9 -4.78 -14.94 -0.88
C PHE A 9 -6.25 -15.33 -0.96
N SER A 10 -6.97 -15.22 0.15
CA SER A 10 -8.33 -15.75 0.28
C SER A 10 -9.45 -14.74 0.00
N THR A 11 -9.20 -13.44 0.19
CA THR A 11 -10.22 -12.40 0.00
C THR A 11 -10.82 -12.42 -1.40
N LYS A 12 -12.10 -12.06 -1.49
CA LYS A 12 -12.85 -11.90 -2.75
C LYS A 12 -13.17 -10.44 -3.07
N SER A 13 -12.83 -9.52 -2.17
CA SER A 13 -13.04 -8.09 -2.42
C SER A 13 -12.18 -7.62 -3.59
N LYS A 14 -12.71 -6.69 -4.38
CA LYS A 14 -11.99 -5.99 -5.45
C LYS A 14 -11.54 -4.59 -5.02
N ASP A 15 -11.82 -4.23 -3.76
CA ASP A 15 -11.49 -2.93 -3.20
C ASP A 15 -10.20 -3.05 -2.35
N PRO A 16 -9.09 -2.45 -2.80
CA PRO A 16 -7.85 -2.51 -2.04
C PRO A 16 -7.97 -1.80 -0.69
N VAL A 17 -8.82 -0.78 -0.55
CA VAL A 17 -9.02 -0.08 0.73
C VAL A 17 -9.72 -1.00 1.71
N GLU A 18 -10.81 -1.65 1.32
CA GLU A 18 -11.53 -2.64 2.15
C GLU A 18 -10.60 -3.77 2.63
N ILE A 19 -9.81 -4.34 1.70
CA ILE A 19 -8.85 -5.40 2.02
C ILE A 19 -7.82 -4.89 3.03
N SER A 20 -7.32 -3.66 2.85
CA SER A 20 -6.33 -3.08 3.75
C SER A 20 -6.90 -2.81 5.14
N GLU A 21 -8.16 -2.38 5.26
CA GLU A 21 -8.83 -2.17 6.55
C GLU A 21 -8.99 -3.49 7.30
N LEU A 22 -9.37 -4.56 6.60
CA LEU A 22 -9.45 -5.91 7.19
C LEU A 22 -8.09 -6.40 7.71
N MET A 23 -7.01 -6.15 6.98
CA MET A 23 -5.67 -6.47 7.46
C MET A 23 -5.26 -5.58 8.65
N MET A 24 -5.64 -4.30 8.61
CA MET A 24 -5.30 -3.31 9.64
C MET A 24 -6.11 -3.45 10.94
N SER A 25 -7.24 -4.16 10.91
CA SER A 25 -8.07 -4.46 12.08
C SER A 25 -7.53 -5.63 12.92
N TYR A 26 -6.48 -6.32 12.46
CA TYR A 26 -5.90 -7.43 13.21
C TYR A 26 -5.35 -6.95 14.57
N PRO A 27 -5.80 -7.51 15.72
CA PRO A 27 -5.51 -6.96 17.04
C PRO A 27 -4.02 -6.89 17.41
N MET A 28 -3.22 -7.84 16.92
CA MET A 28 -1.77 -7.88 17.20
C MET A 28 -0.94 -7.07 16.20
N LEU A 29 -1.57 -6.39 15.23
CA LEU A 29 -0.87 -5.52 14.32
C LEU A 29 -0.42 -4.25 15.06
N PRO A 30 0.89 -3.93 15.09
CA PRO A 30 1.36 -2.69 15.68
C PRO A 30 0.70 -1.46 15.05
N MET A 31 0.51 -0.40 15.84
CA MET A 31 -0.05 0.86 15.34
C MET A 31 0.83 1.48 14.24
N LEU A 32 2.15 1.29 14.37
CA LEU A 32 3.17 1.79 13.45
C LEU A 32 4.15 0.65 13.15
N GLY A 33 4.64 0.60 11.91
CA GLY A 33 5.63 -0.38 11.52
C GLY A 33 5.54 -0.77 10.06
N CYS A 34 6.58 -1.44 9.59
CA CYS A 34 6.74 -1.78 8.17
C CYS A 34 5.81 -2.90 7.70
N GLN A 35 5.08 -3.56 8.61
CA GLN A 35 3.97 -4.45 8.29
C GLN A 35 2.95 -3.76 7.37
N HIS A 36 2.80 -2.43 7.49
CA HIS A 36 1.90 -1.65 6.64
C HIS A 36 2.34 -1.59 5.17
N ALA A 37 3.63 -1.79 4.86
CA ALA A 37 4.10 -1.94 3.48
C ALA A 37 3.55 -3.22 2.84
N TYR A 38 3.52 -4.32 3.60
CA TYR A 38 2.90 -5.57 3.17
C TYR A 38 1.40 -5.41 3.02
N ILE A 39 0.74 -4.72 3.94
CA ILE A 39 -0.71 -4.46 3.84
C ILE A 39 -1.02 -3.70 2.56
N ALA A 40 -0.31 -2.60 2.28
CA ALA A 40 -0.53 -1.82 1.06
C ALA A 40 -0.30 -2.66 -0.20
N GLY A 41 0.84 -3.36 -0.30
CA GLY A 41 1.15 -4.16 -1.48
C GLY A 41 0.22 -5.35 -1.67
N GLY A 42 -0.07 -6.08 -0.60
CA GLY A 42 -0.94 -7.25 -0.59
C GLY A 42 -2.38 -6.89 -0.93
N ALA A 43 -2.91 -5.80 -0.35
CA ALA A 43 -4.25 -5.33 -0.64
C ALA A 43 -4.41 -4.90 -2.10
N LEU A 44 -3.44 -4.15 -2.64
CA LEU A 44 -3.45 -3.72 -4.04
C LEU A 44 -3.42 -4.92 -4.99
N MET A 45 -2.47 -5.84 -4.81
CA MET A 45 -2.34 -6.99 -5.71
C MET A 45 -3.50 -7.98 -5.58
N ALA A 46 -4.07 -8.16 -4.38
CA ALA A 46 -5.27 -8.97 -4.19
C ALA A 46 -6.49 -8.38 -4.91
N ALA A 47 -6.66 -7.05 -4.86
CA ALA A 47 -7.71 -6.36 -5.60
C ALA A 47 -7.56 -6.54 -7.12
N ILE A 48 -6.34 -6.40 -7.65
CA ILE A 48 -6.06 -6.63 -9.09
C ILE A 48 -6.31 -8.08 -9.49
N LYS A 49 -5.88 -9.05 -8.66
CA LYS A 49 -6.18 -10.47 -8.86
C LYS A 49 -7.68 -10.71 -8.98
N ASN A 50 -8.46 -10.14 -8.05
CA ASN A 50 -9.90 -10.35 -7.99
C ASN A 50 -10.66 -9.57 -9.08
N ASP A 51 -10.11 -8.47 -9.57
CA ASP A 51 -10.60 -7.76 -10.75
C ASP A 51 -10.46 -8.61 -12.02
N GLY A 52 -9.35 -9.33 -12.17
CA GLY A 52 -9.11 -10.29 -13.25
C GLY A 52 -8.44 -9.69 -14.49
N SER A 53 -8.14 -8.39 -14.50
CA SER A 53 -7.61 -7.65 -15.66
C SER A 53 -6.19 -8.02 -16.10
N LYS A 54 -5.38 -8.64 -15.24
CA LYS A 54 -3.94 -8.93 -15.50
C LYS A 54 -3.50 -10.38 -15.24
N GLY A 55 -4.42 -11.29 -14.92
CA GLY A 55 -4.07 -12.69 -14.65
C GLY A 55 -3.15 -12.88 -13.44
N ILE A 56 -3.18 -11.95 -12.49
CA ILE A 56 -2.39 -12.01 -11.25
C ILE A 56 -2.80 -13.23 -10.44
N THR A 57 -1.82 -13.94 -9.89
CA THR A 57 -2.02 -15.09 -9.01
C THR A 57 -1.45 -14.81 -7.62
N ASN A 58 -1.54 -15.78 -6.72
CA ASN A 58 -0.90 -15.66 -5.41
C ASN A 58 0.63 -15.61 -5.51
N GLU A 59 1.24 -16.09 -6.59
CA GLU A 59 2.70 -16.04 -6.76
C GLU A 59 3.21 -14.61 -6.99
N GLU A 60 2.50 -13.79 -7.76
CA GLU A 60 2.83 -12.37 -7.90
C GLU A 60 2.65 -11.61 -6.57
N ILE A 61 1.65 -11.97 -5.76
CA ILE A 61 1.47 -11.39 -4.42
C ILE A 61 2.65 -11.77 -3.50
N LYS A 62 3.08 -13.05 -3.51
CA LYS A 62 4.25 -13.51 -2.75
C LYS A 62 5.53 -12.79 -3.17
N GLU A 63 5.71 -12.58 -4.47
CA GLU A 63 6.86 -11.84 -4.99
C GLU A 63 6.87 -10.39 -4.46
N VAL A 64 5.71 -9.72 -4.42
CA VAL A 64 5.58 -8.39 -3.80
C VAL A 64 5.95 -8.42 -2.32
N PHE A 65 5.49 -9.42 -1.56
CA PHE A 65 5.88 -9.58 -0.16
C PHE A 65 7.38 -9.82 0.03
N SER A 66 8.00 -10.67 -0.81
CA SER A 66 9.45 -10.91 -0.76
C SER A 66 10.26 -9.66 -1.06
N ARG A 67 9.79 -8.81 -1.98
CA ARG A 67 10.43 -7.51 -2.27
C ARG A 67 10.25 -6.53 -1.11
N ALA A 68 9.04 -6.42 -0.57
CA ALA A 68 8.74 -5.55 0.57
C ALA A 68 9.57 -5.94 1.80
N GLU A 69 9.82 -7.22 2.04
CA GLU A 69 10.66 -7.70 3.14
C GLU A 69 12.09 -7.17 3.09
N LYS A 70 12.66 -7.11 1.90
CA LYS A 70 14.02 -6.60 1.68
C LYS A 70 14.09 -5.07 1.78
N GLN A 71 12.96 -4.39 1.67
CA GLN A 71 12.87 -2.94 1.45
C GLN A 71 12.05 -2.20 2.52
N ALA A 72 11.50 -2.89 3.52
CA ALA A 72 10.71 -2.30 4.59
C ALA A 72 11.09 -2.93 5.92
N ILE A 73 12.33 -2.68 6.35
CA ILE A 73 12.87 -3.10 7.65
C ILE A 73 12.46 -2.11 8.76
N GLY A 74 12.32 -2.57 10.01
CA GLY A 74 11.84 -1.74 11.12
C GLY A 74 12.53 -0.36 11.20
N GLY A 75 11.74 0.71 11.29
CA GLY A 75 12.27 2.09 11.26
C GLY A 75 12.66 2.61 9.88
N TYR A 76 12.26 1.94 8.79
CA TYR A 76 12.70 2.25 7.41
C TYR A 76 12.69 3.74 7.05
N CYS A 77 11.62 4.46 7.37
CA CYS A 77 11.52 5.90 7.09
C CYS A 77 12.57 6.73 7.82
N GLY A 78 12.86 6.42 9.09
CA GLY A 78 13.91 7.10 9.85
C GLY A 78 15.32 6.71 9.40
N LEU A 79 15.49 5.50 8.87
CA LEU A 79 16.80 5.00 8.41
C LEU A 79 17.16 5.46 7.00
N THR A 80 16.18 5.57 6.11
CA THR A 80 16.41 5.75 4.67
C THR A 80 15.82 7.04 4.11
N GLY A 81 15.00 7.75 4.89
CA GLY A 81 14.25 8.91 4.41
C GLY A 81 13.03 8.55 3.54
N VAL A 82 12.75 7.26 3.32
CA VAL A 82 11.63 6.79 2.50
C VAL A 82 10.67 5.95 3.34
N CYS A 83 9.35 6.21 3.24
CA CYS A 83 8.36 5.35 3.90
C CYS A 83 8.37 3.95 3.28
N GLY A 84 8.35 2.88 4.09
CA GLY A 84 8.36 1.50 3.55
C GLY A 84 7.17 1.14 2.66
N ILE A 85 6.06 1.89 2.74
CA ILE A 85 4.90 1.73 1.84
C ILE A 85 5.27 2.13 0.41
N THR A 86 6.11 3.15 0.23
CA THR A 86 6.58 3.62 -1.09
C THR A 86 7.22 2.50 -1.92
N PRO A 87 8.29 1.81 -1.45
CA PRO A 87 8.84 0.67 -2.17
C PRO A 87 7.88 -0.54 -2.22
N GLY A 88 6.97 -0.70 -1.24
CA GLY A 88 5.91 -1.72 -1.29
C GLY A 88 4.97 -1.55 -2.49
N ILE A 89 4.49 -0.32 -2.75
CA ILE A 89 3.71 0.00 -3.95
C ILE A 89 4.58 -0.08 -5.21
N GLY A 90 5.83 0.39 -5.14
CA GLY A 90 6.77 0.26 -6.25
C GLY A 90 6.98 -1.19 -6.68
N ALA A 91 7.07 -2.12 -5.72
CA ALA A 91 7.16 -3.56 -6.00
C ALA A 91 5.92 -4.08 -6.75
N CYS A 92 4.72 -3.59 -6.43
CA CYS A 92 3.49 -3.94 -7.16
C CYS A 92 3.59 -3.52 -8.64
N PHE A 93 3.92 -2.25 -8.90
CA PHE A 93 4.08 -1.76 -10.28
C PHE A 93 5.20 -2.48 -11.02
N ALA A 94 6.30 -2.80 -10.34
CA ALA A 94 7.40 -3.54 -10.94
C ALA A 94 7.00 -4.96 -11.33
N VAL A 95 6.21 -5.65 -10.51
CA VAL A 95 5.66 -6.98 -10.83
C VAL A 95 4.66 -6.88 -11.98
N LEU A 96 3.74 -5.91 -11.94
CA LEU A 96 2.71 -5.72 -12.97
C LEU A 96 3.28 -5.40 -14.36
N THR A 97 4.37 -4.64 -14.40
CA THR A 97 4.98 -4.17 -15.66
C THR A 97 6.17 -5.04 -16.10
N GLY A 98 6.73 -5.87 -15.22
CA GLY A 98 8.02 -6.54 -15.49
C GLY A 98 9.22 -5.59 -15.45
N SER A 99 9.10 -4.48 -14.71
CA SER A 99 10.15 -3.47 -14.56
C SER A 99 11.42 -4.04 -13.94
N LYS A 100 12.56 -3.66 -14.51
CA LYS A 100 13.92 -3.99 -14.06
C LYS A 100 14.92 -3.01 -14.65
N CYS A 101 16.14 -3.01 -14.14
CA CYS A 101 17.22 -2.18 -14.67
C CYS A 101 17.39 -2.40 -16.19
N GLY A 102 17.47 -1.31 -16.95
CA GLY A 102 17.61 -1.32 -18.40
C GLY A 102 16.30 -1.39 -19.19
N LYS A 103 15.13 -1.43 -18.53
CA LYS A 103 13.84 -1.19 -19.17
C LYS A 103 13.54 0.31 -19.24
N ASP A 104 12.92 0.76 -20.33
CA ASP A 104 12.59 2.18 -20.52
C ASP A 104 11.23 2.51 -19.89
N GLU A 105 10.14 2.15 -20.57
CA GLU A 105 8.80 2.55 -20.16
C GLU A 105 8.34 1.86 -18.86
N GLU A 106 8.65 0.58 -18.66
CA GLU A 106 8.27 -0.15 -17.45
C GLU A 106 8.95 0.42 -16.19
N GLN A 107 10.21 0.87 -16.34
CA GLN A 107 10.95 1.52 -15.27
C GLN A 107 10.38 2.91 -14.98
N ARG A 108 10.08 3.69 -16.02
CA ARG A 108 9.43 4.99 -15.88
C ARG A 108 8.09 4.89 -15.16
N ILE A 109 7.23 3.98 -15.60
CA ILE A 109 5.91 3.75 -14.96
C ILE A 109 6.08 3.45 -13.47
N THR A 110 7.00 2.54 -13.14
CA THR A 110 7.25 2.14 -11.75
C THR A 110 7.77 3.31 -10.91
N MET A 111 8.77 4.04 -11.41
CA MET A 111 9.35 5.18 -10.70
C MET A 111 8.34 6.30 -10.49
N GLU A 112 7.50 6.57 -11.48
CA GLU A 112 6.45 7.58 -11.37
C GLU A 112 5.37 7.19 -10.35
N ALA A 113 4.97 5.91 -10.26
CA ALA A 113 4.08 5.43 -9.20
C ALA A 113 4.66 5.72 -7.80
N VAL A 114 5.94 5.40 -7.61
CA VAL A 114 6.69 5.62 -6.37
C VAL A 114 6.78 7.11 -6.03
N THR A 115 7.02 7.98 -7.03
CA THR A 115 7.06 9.43 -6.84
C THR A 115 5.71 9.99 -6.41
N ARG A 116 4.63 9.59 -7.08
CA ARG A 116 3.26 10.04 -6.75
C ARG A 116 2.86 9.61 -5.34
N VAL A 117 3.11 8.35 -4.97
CA VAL A 117 2.86 7.84 -3.61
C VAL A 117 3.68 8.60 -2.57
N SER A 118 4.96 8.84 -2.83
CA SER A 118 5.82 9.57 -1.89
C SER A 118 5.37 11.02 -1.69
N MET A 119 4.92 11.67 -2.76
CA MET A 119 4.33 13.02 -2.67
C MET A 119 3.07 13.00 -1.79
N ALA A 120 2.16 12.06 -2.05
CA ALA A 120 0.92 11.96 -1.29
C ALA A 120 1.17 11.67 0.20
N ILE A 121 2.14 10.80 0.52
CA ILE A 121 2.57 10.57 1.90
C ILE A 121 3.13 11.86 2.52
N THR A 122 3.95 12.63 1.79
CA THR A 122 4.52 13.90 2.26
C THR A 122 3.43 14.89 2.68
N GLU A 123 2.39 15.06 1.88
CA GLU A 123 1.27 15.98 2.17
C GLU A 123 0.52 15.62 3.46
N ILE A 124 0.47 14.32 3.79
CA ILE A 124 -0.15 13.85 5.02
C ILE A 124 0.85 13.49 6.13
N THR A 125 2.11 13.87 5.96
CA THR A 125 3.14 13.69 6.98
C THR A 125 2.98 14.73 8.11
N GLY A 126 3.30 14.30 9.32
CA GLY A 126 3.18 14.97 10.62
C GLY A 126 3.63 13.95 11.66
N PRO A 127 3.16 13.91 12.92
CA PRO A 127 3.34 12.66 13.68
C PRO A 127 2.86 11.48 12.82
N SER A 128 3.78 10.56 12.51
CA SER A 128 3.62 9.62 11.39
C SER A 128 2.46 8.65 11.59
N CYS A 129 1.69 8.37 10.55
CA CYS A 129 0.60 7.41 10.62
C CYS A 129 0.67 6.40 9.48
N CYS A 130 1.19 5.20 9.76
CA CYS A 130 1.30 4.14 8.76
C CYS A 130 -0.07 3.75 8.16
N LYS A 131 -1.17 3.81 8.94
CA LYS A 131 -2.51 3.51 8.43
C LYS A 131 -3.02 4.57 7.46
N ALA A 132 -2.85 5.86 7.78
CA ALA A 132 -3.20 6.94 6.86
C ALA A 132 -2.34 6.90 5.58
N TYR A 133 -1.06 6.53 5.72
CA TYR A 133 -0.17 6.36 4.57
C TYR A 133 -0.64 5.20 3.68
N VAL A 134 -1.09 4.06 4.24
CA VAL A 134 -1.65 2.95 3.45
C VAL A 134 -2.83 3.43 2.61
N ARG A 135 -3.85 4.02 3.24
CA ARG A 135 -5.09 4.46 2.58
C ARG A 135 -4.78 5.41 1.41
N THR A 136 -4.01 6.45 1.69
CA THR A 136 -3.65 7.48 0.70
C THR A 136 -2.80 6.89 -0.44
N SER A 137 -1.88 5.96 -0.11
CA SER A 137 -1.06 5.32 -1.13
C SER A 137 -1.87 4.43 -2.05
N LEU A 138 -2.90 3.74 -1.53
CA LEU A 138 -3.80 2.90 -2.32
C LEU A 138 -4.67 3.73 -3.26
N GLU A 139 -5.24 4.85 -2.78
CA GLU A 139 -6.02 5.77 -3.61
C GLU A 139 -5.19 6.26 -4.81
N VAL A 140 -3.99 6.79 -4.54
CA VAL A 140 -3.09 7.29 -5.59
C VAL A 140 -2.60 6.17 -6.51
N ALA A 141 -2.33 4.99 -5.97
CA ALA A 141 -1.92 3.84 -6.78
C ALA A 141 -3.04 3.41 -7.73
N VAL A 142 -4.28 3.32 -7.27
CA VAL A 142 -5.44 2.97 -8.10
C VAL A 142 -5.68 3.99 -9.20
N ASP A 143 -5.61 5.28 -8.87
CA ASP A 143 -5.75 6.34 -9.88
C ASP A 143 -4.69 6.21 -10.97
N TYR A 144 -3.45 5.90 -10.59
CA TYR A 144 -2.35 5.73 -11.53
C TYR A 144 -2.41 4.41 -12.32
N LEU A 145 -2.91 3.33 -11.72
CA LEU A 145 -3.20 2.07 -12.41
C LEU A 145 -4.21 2.27 -13.55
N ARG A 146 -5.26 3.06 -13.29
CA ARG A 146 -6.24 3.44 -14.32
C ARG A 146 -5.59 4.25 -15.43
N GLU A 147 -4.80 5.26 -15.07
CA GLU A 147 -4.14 6.16 -16.03
C GLU A 147 -3.18 5.41 -16.96
N ARG A 148 -2.34 4.51 -16.43
CA ARG A 148 -1.22 3.93 -17.19
C ARG A 148 -1.39 2.49 -17.60
N LEU A 149 -2.13 1.68 -16.85
CA LEU A 149 -2.28 0.25 -17.12
C LEU A 149 -3.70 -0.14 -17.54
N GLY A 150 -4.65 0.80 -17.53
CA GLY A 150 -6.05 0.59 -17.86
C GLY A 150 -6.80 -0.28 -16.83
N ILE A 151 -6.25 -0.43 -15.63
CA ILE A 151 -6.86 -1.25 -14.56
C ILE A 151 -7.77 -0.35 -13.73
N ASN A 152 -9.07 -0.65 -13.73
CA ASN A 152 -10.09 0.14 -13.04
C ASN A 152 -10.56 -0.60 -11.79
N LEU A 153 -9.93 -0.33 -10.66
CA LEU A 153 -10.38 -0.87 -9.38
C LEU A 153 -11.47 0.01 -8.77
N PHE A 154 -12.45 -0.62 -8.13
CA PHE A 154 -13.39 0.07 -7.28
C PHE A 154 -12.68 0.52 -6.00
N LEU A 155 -12.94 1.76 -5.59
CA LEU A 155 -12.55 2.29 -4.29
C LEU A 155 -13.81 2.67 -3.53
N GLY A 156 -14.07 1.97 -2.44
CA GLY A 156 -15.03 2.39 -1.44
C GLY A 156 -14.61 3.74 -0.89
N LYS A 157 -15.54 4.68 -0.89
CA LYS A 157 -15.33 5.99 -0.26
C LYS A 157 -15.79 5.92 1.19
N ASP A 158 -15.26 6.81 2.02
CA ASP A 158 -15.67 7.05 3.42
C ASP A 158 -15.00 6.16 4.49
N VAL A 159 -13.67 6.09 4.47
CA VAL A 159 -12.91 5.53 5.61
C VAL A 159 -12.84 6.52 6.77
N VAL A 160 -13.51 6.21 7.88
CA VAL A 160 -13.40 6.94 9.14
C VAL A 160 -12.44 6.21 10.09
N CYS A 161 -11.38 6.89 10.51
CA CYS A 161 -10.34 6.33 11.36
C CYS A 161 -10.74 6.34 12.85
N ASN A 162 -10.66 5.19 13.51
CA ASN A 162 -10.92 5.03 14.95
C ASN A 162 -9.64 4.79 15.79
N HIS A 163 -8.47 5.15 15.25
CA HIS A 163 -7.16 4.89 15.87
C HIS A 163 -6.49 6.10 16.51
N SER A 164 -7.14 7.27 16.54
CA SER A 164 -6.55 8.54 17.02
C SER A 164 -5.90 8.41 18.41
N LEU A 165 -6.60 7.77 19.36
CA LEU A 165 -6.15 7.57 20.73
C LEU A 165 -5.06 6.49 20.91
N LYS A 166 -4.72 5.74 19.84
CA LYS A 166 -3.75 4.62 19.90
C LYS A 166 -2.34 5.02 19.46
N HIS A 167 -2.14 6.27 19.03
CA HIS A 167 -0.85 6.73 18.53
C HIS A 167 0.19 6.93 19.65
N PRO A 168 1.38 6.30 19.56
CA PRO A 168 2.41 6.42 20.60
C PRO A 168 3.10 7.79 20.67
N HIS A 169 3.04 8.57 19.58
CA HIS A 169 3.69 9.88 19.46
C HIS A 169 2.71 11.00 19.06
N GLY A 170 1.41 10.81 19.35
CA GLY A 170 0.34 11.73 18.98
C GLY A 170 -0.25 11.49 17.58
N CYS A 171 -1.49 11.95 17.39
CA CYS A 171 -2.24 11.89 16.13
C CYS A 171 -2.34 13.29 15.49
N ARG A 172 -2.54 13.35 14.18
CA ARG A 172 -2.79 14.61 13.45
C ARG A 172 -4.24 15.11 13.60
N GLU A 173 -5.14 14.23 14.06
CA GLU A 173 -6.57 14.52 14.29
C GLU A 173 -7.17 15.34 13.16
N THR A 174 -7.67 16.55 13.41
CA THR A 174 -8.33 17.44 12.44
C THR A 174 -7.50 17.79 11.20
N LYS A 175 -6.19 17.51 11.20
CA LYS A 175 -5.30 17.66 10.02
C LYS A 175 -5.19 16.38 9.18
N CYS A 176 -5.83 15.29 9.61
CA CYS A 176 -5.85 13.99 8.91
C CYS A 176 -7.15 13.88 8.09
N PRO A 177 -7.08 13.49 6.80
CA PRO A 177 -8.28 13.34 5.97
C PRO A 177 -9.22 12.21 6.43
N TYR A 178 -8.75 11.34 7.32
CA TYR A 178 -9.52 10.21 7.85
C TYR A 178 -10.05 10.45 9.27
N PHE A 179 -9.90 11.64 9.83
CA PHE A 179 -10.40 11.98 11.16
C PHE A 179 -11.77 12.66 11.06
N LEU A 180 -12.72 12.21 11.87
CA LEU A 180 -14.06 12.77 12.00
C LEU A 180 -14.27 13.34 13.40
#